data_AF-A0A932FM13-F1
#
_entry.id   AF-A0A932FM13-F1
#
_cell.length_a   1.000
_cell.length_b   1.000
_cell.length_c   1.000
_cell.angle_alpha   90.00
_cell.angle_beta   90.00
_cell.angle_gamma   90.00
#
_symmetry.space_group_name_H-M   'P 1'
#
loop_
_entity.id
_entity.type
_entity.pdbx_description
1 polymer ?
#
loop_
_entity_poly.entity_id
_entity_poly.type
_entity_poly.pdbx_seq_one_letter_code
_entity_poly.pdbx_strand_id
1 'polypeptide(L)'
;MAATRLSSPSAAMLRRLAEAVDGYRDGKRHWFIAREGARVDLKGAFNSLAAARAAKRAAGRGYQVFGPFRTPADGGTSVVKVALTVRDRKGRESTRTWRPKDGCDAMVFTQSAYDKFFAPYYARLVGLDEARKMRWALSDDPFNAVVHLFPTIYEEDKPSLLRGATTGKSSRRRRT
;
A
#
# COMPACT_ATOMS: atom_id res chain seq x y z
N MET A 1 -40.12 13.05 -6.21
CA MET A 1 -38.78 12.49 -5.95
C MET A 1 -37.84 13.64 -5.62
N ALA A 2 -37.38 13.74 -4.36
CA ALA A 2 -36.47 14.81 -3.97
C ALA A 2 -35.06 14.52 -4.52
N ALA A 3 -34.50 15.45 -5.29
CA ALA A 3 -33.11 15.39 -5.71
C ALA A 3 -32.23 15.58 -4.46
N THR A 4 -31.66 14.50 -3.94
CA THR A 4 -30.66 14.57 -2.87
C THR A 4 -29.49 15.41 -3.38
N ARG A 5 -29.35 16.63 -2.87
CA ARG A 5 -28.16 17.46 -3.13
C ARG A 5 -26.95 16.64 -2.72
N LEU A 6 -26.07 16.35 -3.67
CA LEU A 6 -24.76 15.80 -3.36
C LEU A 6 -24.06 16.87 -2.52
N SER A 7 -23.91 16.61 -1.22
CA SER A 7 -23.11 17.44 -0.34
C SER A 7 -21.72 17.56 -0.95
N SER A 8 -21.21 18.79 -1.07
CA SER A 8 -19.83 19.00 -1.48
C SER A 8 -18.91 18.18 -0.57
N PRO A 9 -17.95 17.42 -1.14
CA PRO A 9 -17.06 16.59 -0.34
C PRO A 9 -16.27 17.45 0.64
N SER A 10 -16.04 16.96 1.86
CA SER A 10 -15.19 17.70 2.81
C SER A 10 -13.75 17.81 2.32
N ALA A 11 -13.00 18.73 2.92
CA ALA A 11 -11.57 18.84 2.70
C ALA A 11 -10.81 17.53 3.02
N ALA A 12 -11.26 16.76 4.01
CA ALA A 12 -10.65 15.47 4.33
C ALA A 12 -10.88 14.44 3.20
N MET A 13 -12.09 14.40 2.64
CA MET A 13 -12.41 13.58 1.48
C MET A 13 -11.59 13.99 0.25
N LEU A 14 -11.55 15.28 -0.08
CA LEU A 14 -10.79 15.79 -1.23
C LEU A 14 -9.31 15.48 -1.12
N ARG A 15 -8.71 15.69 0.06
CA ARG A 15 -7.32 15.32 0.31
C ARG A 15 -7.10 13.83 0.07
N ARG A 16 -8.00 12.98 0.55
CA ARG A 16 -7.79 11.53 0.45
C ARG A 16 -7.99 11.00 -0.97
N LEU A 17 -8.89 11.62 -1.73
CA LEU A 17 -9.02 11.38 -3.17
C LEU A 17 -7.76 11.84 -3.92
N ALA A 18 -7.21 13.02 -3.60
CA ALA A 18 -5.98 13.50 -4.24
C ALA A 18 -4.78 12.58 -3.98
N GLU A 19 -4.61 12.10 -2.75
CA GLU A 19 -3.56 11.12 -2.38
C GLU A 19 -3.73 9.80 -3.14
N ALA A 20 -4.98 9.37 -3.40
CA ALA A 20 -5.23 8.17 -4.19
C ALA A 20 -5.01 8.39 -5.69
N VAL A 21 -5.43 9.53 -6.23
CA VAL A 21 -5.15 9.91 -7.63
C VAL A 21 -3.65 9.95 -7.88
N ASP A 22 -2.87 10.50 -6.95
CA ASP A 22 -1.41 10.51 -7.04
C ASP A 22 -0.79 9.10 -6.89
N GLY A 23 -1.52 8.14 -6.32
CA GLY A 23 -1.07 6.75 -6.23
C GLY A 23 -1.14 5.96 -7.55
N TYR A 24 -2.06 6.33 -8.45
CA TYR A 24 -2.31 5.61 -9.71
C TYR A 24 -1.65 6.33 -10.90
N ARG A 25 -0.32 6.51 -10.87
CA ARG A 25 0.46 7.35 -11.82
C ARG A 25 0.67 6.74 -13.22
N ASP A 26 -0.40 6.24 -13.84
CA ASP A 26 -0.37 5.55 -15.14
C ASP A 26 -0.82 6.42 -16.33
N GLY A 27 -1.12 7.71 -16.09
CA GLY A 27 -1.61 8.64 -17.12
C GLY A 27 -3.05 8.41 -17.56
N LYS A 28 -3.78 7.47 -16.95
CA LYS A 28 -5.15 7.10 -17.33
C LYS A 28 -6.19 7.85 -16.49
N ARG A 29 -7.45 7.59 -16.81
CA ARG A 29 -8.59 8.10 -16.04
C ARG A 29 -9.06 7.03 -15.07
N HIS A 30 -9.15 7.42 -13.80
CA HIS A 30 -9.57 6.55 -12.72
C HIS A 30 -10.80 7.11 -12.01
N TRP A 31 -11.70 6.21 -11.64
CA TRP A 31 -12.81 6.48 -10.73
C TRP A 31 -12.52 5.85 -9.39
N PHE A 32 -12.99 6.47 -8.32
CA PHE A 32 -12.85 5.95 -6.96
C PHE A 32 -14.22 5.85 -6.32
N ILE A 33 -14.37 4.96 -5.35
CA ILE A 33 -15.54 5.01 -4.47
C ILE A 33 -15.09 5.29 -3.05
N ALA A 34 -15.79 6.19 -2.38
CA ALA A 34 -15.45 6.55 -1.00
C ALA A 34 -16.71 6.82 -0.18
N ARG A 35 -16.60 6.58 1.12
CA ARG A 35 -17.60 6.96 2.11
C ARG A 35 -16.97 7.89 3.12
N GLU A 36 -17.70 8.96 3.44
CA GLU A 36 -17.34 9.92 4.46
C GLU A 36 -17.77 9.44 5.86
N GLY A 37 -16.98 9.76 6.88
CA GLY A 37 -17.18 9.36 8.27
C GLY A 37 -16.04 9.84 9.15
N ALA A 38 -15.88 9.27 10.34
CA ALA A 38 -14.76 9.56 11.24
C ALA A 38 -13.38 9.34 10.57
N ARG A 39 -13.34 8.43 9.59
CA ARG A 39 -12.24 8.28 8.64
C ARG A 39 -12.83 8.12 7.25
N VAL A 40 -12.14 8.69 6.25
CA VAL A 40 -12.52 8.50 4.85
C VAL A 40 -12.22 7.06 4.47
N ASP A 41 -13.27 6.32 4.12
CA ASP A 41 -13.17 4.93 3.70
C ASP A 41 -13.19 4.89 2.17
N LEU A 42 -12.00 4.88 1.59
CA LEU A 42 -11.76 4.89 0.15
C LEU A 42 -11.51 3.45 -0.35
N LYS A 43 -12.17 3.06 -1.44
CA LYS A 43 -11.95 1.77 -2.11
C LYS A 43 -11.51 2.00 -3.55
N GLY A 44 -10.36 1.40 -3.90
CA GLY A 44 -9.85 1.08 -5.24
C GLY A 44 -9.82 2.21 -6.27
N ALA A 45 -9.00 2.05 -7.30
CA ALA A 45 -9.21 2.76 -8.56
C ALA A 45 -9.89 1.83 -9.56
N PHE A 46 -10.87 2.37 -10.27
CA PHE A 46 -11.60 1.67 -11.31
C PHE A 46 -11.31 2.34 -12.65
N ASN A 47 -11.02 1.53 -13.68
CA ASN A 47 -10.75 2.00 -15.04
C ASN A 47 -12.03 2.40 -15.81
N SER A 48 -13.22 2.28 -15.22
CA SER A 48 -14.48 2.68 -15.83
C SER A 48 -15.53 3.10 -14.81
N LEU A 49 -16.43 4.00 -15.22
CA LEU A 49 -17.59 4.40 -14.43
C LEU A 49 -18.52 3.21 -14.13
N ALA A 50 -18.65 2.26 -15.07
CA ALA A 50 -19.48 1.07 -14.89
C ALA A 50 -18.96 0.18 -13.76
N ALA A 51 -17.64 -0.09 -13.75
CA ALA A 51 -16.97 -0.84 -12.69
C ALA A 51 -17.10 -0.13 -11.33
N ALA A 52 -16.85 1.18 -11.27
CA ALA A 52 -17.01 1.96 -10.04
C ALA A 52 -18.45 1.92 -9.50
N ARG A 53 -19.46 2.00 -10.38
CA ARG A 53 -20.88 1.89 -9.98
C ARG A 53 -21.22 0.49 -9.48
N ALA A 54 -20.67 -0.56 -10.10
CA ALA A 54 -20.85 -1.93 -9.63
C ALA A 54 -20.23 -2.13 -8.23
N ALA A 55 -19.00 -1.67 -8.04
CA ALA A 55 -18.32 -1.72 -6.76
C ALA A 55 -19.04 -0.89 -5.68
N LYS A 56 -19.56 0.30 -6.01
CA LYS A 56 -20.40 1.10 -5.10
C LYS A 56 -21.61 0.30 -4.61
N ARG A 57 -22.31 -0.41 -5.51
CA ARG A 57 -23.47 -1.23 -5.14
C ARG A 57 -23.08 -2.35 -4.18
N ALA A 58 -21.95 -3.00 -4.42
CA ALA A 58 -21.44 -4.06 -3.55
C ALA A 58 -20.97 -3.54 -2.18
N ALA A 59 -20.35 -2.35 -2.13
CA ALA A 59 -19.85 -1.74 -0.90
C ALA A 59 -20.97 -1.23 0.05
N GLY A 60 -22.18 -1.01 -0.49
CA GLY A 60 -23.37 -0.67 0.29
C GLY A 60 -23.61 0.83 0.46
N ARG A 61 -24.45 1.17 1.46
CA ARG A 61 -24.95 2.55 1.65
C ARG A 61 -23.83 3.50 2.12
N GLY A 62 -23.93 4.76 1.70
CA GLY A 62 -23.01 5.83 2.09
C GLY A 62 -21.78 6.01 1.21
N TYR A 63 -21.43 5.02 0.37
CA TYR A 63 -20.39 5.21 -0.65
C TYR A 63 -20.91 6.09 -1.79
N GLN A 64 -20.01 6.90 -2.34
CA GLN A 64 -20.21 7.73 -3.51
C GLN A 64 -19.11 7.45 -4.53
N VAL A 65 -19.40 7.69 -5.81
CA VAL A 65 -18.42 7.55 -6.90
C VAL A 65 -17.82 8.93 -7.18
N PHE A 66 -16.50 8.99 -7.24
CA PHE A 66 -15.73 10.20 -7.53
C PHE A 66 -14.91 10.00 -8.80
N GLY A 67 -14.76 11.08 -9.59
CA GLY A 67 -14.00 11.08 -10.85
C GLY A 67 -14.88 11.24 -12.11
N PRO A 68 -14.32 11.02 -13.31
CA PRO A 68 -12.96 10.53 -13.53
C PRO A 68 -11.91 11.58 -13.13
N PHE A 69 -10.84 11.11 -12.47
CA PHE A 69 -9.63 11.90 -12.29
C PHE A 69 -8.59 11.45 -13.31
N ARG A 70 -7.87 12.41 -13.90
CA ARG A 70 -6.72 12.10 -14.74
C ARG A 70 -5.50 12.01 -13.83
N THR A 71 -4.83 10.87 -13.84
CA THR A 71 -3.62 10.66 -13.05
C THR A 71 -2.40 11.16 -13.83
N PRO A 72 -1.34 11.61 -13.14
CA PRO A 72 -0.07 11.86 -13.81
C PRO A 72 0.46 10.55 -14.40
N ALA A 73 1.26 10.62 -15.46
CA ALA A 73 2.04 9.47 -15.91
C ALA A 73 3.43 9.55 -15.28
N ASP A 74 3.91 8.48 -14.67
CA ASP A 74 5.32 8.39 -14.30
C ASP A 74 6.19 8.43 -15.58
N GLY A 75 7.30 9.17 -15.50
CA GLY A 75 8.30 9.20 -16.55
C GLY A 75 9.00 7.83 -16.71
N GLY A 76 9.60 7.58 -17.87
CA GLY A 76 10.15 6.27 -18.27
C GLY A 76 11.40 5.78 -17.54
N THR A 77 11.79 6.40 -16.41
CA THR A 77 12.93 5.94 -15.62
C THR A 77 12.44 5.05 -14.49
N SER A 78 12.90 3.80 -14.48
CA SER A 78 12.60 2.85 -13.40
C SER A 78 13.88 2.46 -12.67
N VAL A 79 13.78 2.34 -11.34
CA VAL A 79 14.85 1.75 -10.54
C VAL A 79 14.82 0.24 -10.76
N VAL A 80 15.89 -0.32 -11.31
CA VAL A 80 15.98 -1.77 -11.58
C VAL A 80 16.53 -2.55 -10.39
N LYS A 81 17.36 -1.90 -9.57
CA LYS A 81 18.10 -2.51 -8.47
C LYS A 81 18.53 -1.44 -7.48
N VAL A 82 18.40 -1.71 -6.19
CA VAL A 82 19.03 -0.96 -5.10
C VAL A 82 19.94 -1.90 -4.34
N ALA A 83 21.16 -1.47 -4.05
CA ALA A 83 22.09 -2.19 -3.18
C ALA A 83 22.44 -1.28 -2.00
N LEU A 84 22.27 -1.78 -0.78
CA LEU A 84 22.68 -1.12 0.46
C LEU A 84 23.83 -1.89 1.05
N THR A 85 24.96 -1.22 1.20
CA THR A 85 26.12 -1.75 1.92
C THR A 85 26.21 -1.04 3.27
N VAL A 86 26.16 -1.83 4.35
CA VAL A 86 26.33 -1.35 5.73
C VAL A 86 27.68 -1.80 6.22
N ARG A 87 28.46 -0.87 6.78
CA ARG A 87 29.72 -1.16 7.47
C ARG A 87 29.52 -0.98 8.96
N ASP A 88 29.82 -2.01 9.75
CA ASP A 88 29.72 -1.92 11.20
C ASP A 88 30.93 -1.22 11.84
N ARG A 89 30.87 -0.98 13.15
CA ARG A 89 31.97 -0.35 13.91
C ARG A 89 33.27 -1.14 13.90
N LYS A 90 33.24 -2.43 13.56
CA LYS A 90 34.41 -3.31 13.44
C LYS A 90 34.96 -3.33 12.00
N GLY A 91 34.39 -2.53 11.11
CA GLY A 91 34.76 -2.47 9.70
C GLY A 91 34.19 -3.62 8.86
N ARG A 92 33.33 -4.48 9.42
CA ARG A 92 32.71 -5.57 8.66
C ARG A 92 31.61 -5.01 7.77
N GLU A 93 31.60 -5.43 6.51
CA GLU A 93 30.60 -5.01 5.54
C GLU A 93 29.52 -6.06 5.35
N SER A 94 28.31 -5.61 5.10
CA SER A 94 27.17 -6.44 4.74
C SER A 94 26.39 -5.73 3.65
N THR A 95 26.24 -6.38 2.50
CA THR A 95 25.49 -5.83 1.37
C THR A 95 24.19 -6.58 1.18
N ARG A 96 23.09 -5.85 1.10
CA ARG A 96 21.77 -6.38 0.73
C ARG A 96 21.29 -5.69 -0.53
N THR A 97 20.62 -6.44 -1.39
CA THR A 97 20.11 -5.97 -2.68
C THR A 97 18.62 -6.19 -2.74
N TRP A 98 17.90 -5.24 -3.31
CA TRP A 98 16.48 -5.32 -3.63
C TRP A 98 16.27 -4.98 -5.10
N ARG A 99 15.25 -5.60 -5.70
CA ARG A 99 14.67 -5.12 -6.95
C ARG A 99 13.28 -4.57 -6.60
N PRO A 100 12.89 -3.37 -7.08
CA PRO A 100 11.58 -2.81 -6.72
C PRO A 100 10.40 -3.75 -7.03
N LYS A 101 10.49 -4.53 -8.11
CA LYS A 101 9.50 -5.56 -8.46
C LYS A 101 9.28 -6.65 -7.40
N ASP A 102 10.21 -6.82 -6.46
CA ASP A 102 10.13 -7.79 -5.36
C ASP A 102 9.40 -7.19 -4.13
N GLY A 103 8.74 -6.03 -4.29
CA GLY A 103 7.89 -5.41 -3.28
C GLY A 103 8.56 -4.38 -2.38
N CYS A 104 9.62 -3.70 -2.86
CA CYS A 104 10.27 -2.62 -2.12
C CYS A 104 9.95 -1.28 -2.79
N ASP A 105 9.01 -0.55 -2.20
CA ASP A 105 8.56 0.76 -2.69
C ASP A 105 9.23 1.92 -1.97
N ALA A 106 9.66 1.73 -0.72
CA ALA A 106 10.35 2.75 0.07
C ALA A 106 11.41 2.13 0.98
N MET A 107 12.52 2.86 1.15
CA MET A 107 13.58 2.52 2.09
C MET A 107 13.73 3.58 3.17
N VAL A 108 13.78 3.16 4.42
CA VAL A 108 13.91 4.05 5.58
C VAL A 108 15.12 3.61 6.38
N PHE A 109 16.18 4.41 6.48
CA PHE A 109 17.43 3.93 7.08
C PHE A 109 17.48 3.97 8.61
N THR A 110 16.57 4.72 9.23
CA THR A 110 16.55 4.88 10.69
C THR A 110 15.12 4.87 11.22
N GLN A 111 14.95 4.30 12.41
CA GLN A 111 13.67 4.35 13.12
C GLN A 111 13.23 5.80 13.40
N SER A 112 14.18 6.72 13.61
CA SER A 112 13.86 8.14 13.78
C SER A 112 13.23 8.75 12.51
N ALA A 113 13.69 8.39 11.31
CA ALA A 113 13.09 8.85 10.07
C ALA A 113 11.66 8.30 9.93
N TYR A 114 11.45 7.03 10.28
CA TYR A 114 10.10 6.47 10.33
C TYR A 114 9.18 7.26 11.27
N ASP A 115 9.62 7.48 12.51
CA ASP A 115 8.84 8.15 13.54
C ASP A 115 8.50 9.60 13.18
N LYS A 116 9.38 10.28 12.43
CA LYS A 116 9.17 11.67 12.00
C LYS A 116 8.25 11.79 10.79
N PHE A 117 8.41 10.92 9.80
CA PHE A 117 7.77 11.10 8.49
C PHE A 117 6.60 10.15 8.25
N PHE A 118 6.73 8.89 8.69
CA PHE A 118 5.78 7.83 8.37
C PHE A 118 4.79 7.56 9.49
N ALA A 119 5.24 7.54 10.75
CA ALA A 119 4.36 7.24 11.88
C ALA A 119 3.18 8.22 11.99
N PRO A 120 3.35 9.56 11.86
CA PRO A 120 2.23 10.49 11.93
C PRO A 120 1.29 10.33 10.73
N TYR A 121 1.84 10.08 9.54
CA TYR A 121 1.08 9.83 8.32
C TYR A 121 0.21 8.57 8.46
N TYR A 122 0.79 7.44 8.85
CA TYR A 122 0.06 6.19 9.01
C TYR A 122 -0.90 6.23 10.20
N ALA A 123 -0.55 6.89 11.30
CA ALA A 123 -1.46 7.03 12.44
C ALA A 123 -2.73 7.79 12.03
N ARG A 124 -2.59 8.83 11.20
CA ARG A 124 -3.74 9.53 10.61
C ARG A 124 -4.50 8.67 9.61
N LEU A 125 -3.77 7.89 8.81
CA LEU A 125 -4.36 7.13 7.71
C LEU A 125 -5.10 5.87 8.18
N VAL A 126 -4.39 4.95 8.82
CA VAL A 126 -4.90 3.64 9.22
C VAL A 126 -5.22 3.55 10.72
N GLY A 127 -4.81 4.56 11.50
CA GLY A 127 -4.96 4.56 12.95
C GLY A 127 -3.67 4.22 13.69
N LEU A 128 -3.63 4.56 14.97
CA LEU A 128 -2.44 4.45 15.81
C LEU A 128 -1.95 2.99 15.96
N ASP A 129 -2.87 2.04 16.12
CA ASP A 129 -2.52 0.63 16.34
C ASP A 129 -1.81 0.01 15.13
N GLU A 130 -2.34 0.23 13.92
CA GLU A 130 -1.70 -0.24 12.68
C GLU A 130 -0.37 0.49 12.41
N ALA A 131 -0.31 1.80 12.66
CA ALA A 131 0.93 2.56 12.57
C ALA A 131 2.02 2.01 13.51
N ARG A 132 1.63 1.57 14.72
CA ARG A 132 2.54 0.95 15.69
C ARG A 132 3.02 -0.42 15.23
N LYS A 133 2.14 -1.25 14.66
CA LYS A 133 2.53 -2.55 14.09
C LYS A 133 3.58 -2.38 12.97
N MET A 134 3.36 -1.43 12.06
CA MET A 134 4.33 -1.12 11.00
C MET A 134 5.66 -0.60 11.55
N ARG A 135 5.62 0.23 12.61
CA ARG A 135 6.83 0.69 13.31
C ARG A 135 7.62 -0.46 13.91
N TRP A 136 6.94 -1.43 14.53
CA TRP A 136 7.60 -2.59 15.14
C TRP A 136 8.24 -3.49 14.09
N ALA A 137 7.58 -3.74 12.96
CA ALA A 137 8.14 -4.54 11.87
C ALA A 137 9.49 -4.01 11.36
N LEU A 138 9.73 -2.70 11.41
CA LEU A 138 11.03 -2.11 11.04
C LEU A 138 12.13 -2.37 12.06
N SER A 139 11.78 -2.54 13.33
CA SER A 139 12.75 -2.69 14.43
C SER A 139 13.42 -4.06 14.41
N ASP A 140 12.78 -5.05 13.80
CA ASP A 140 13.27 -6.42 13.70
C ASP A 140 14.17 -6.66 12.46
N ASP A 141 14.26 -5.70 11.52
CA ASP A 141 15.18 -5.80 10.38
C ASP A 141 16.56 -5.20 10.75
N PRO A 142 17.66 -5.98 10.71
CA PRO A 142 19.00 -5.48 11.02
C PRO A 142 19.49 -4.38 10.08
N PHE A 143 18.91 -4.25 8.89
CA PHE A 143 19.18 -3.13 7.98
C PHE A 143 18.28 -1.92 8.25
N ASN A 144 17.23 -2.08 9.07
CA ASN A 144 16.12 -1.14 9.28
C ASN A 144 15.45 -0.66 7.98
N ALA A 145 15.77 -1.23 6.83
CA ALA A 145 15.79 -0.51 5.56
C ALA A 145 14.51 -0.61 4.74
N VAL A 146 13.53 -1.43 5.11
CA VAL A 146 12.44 -1.80 4.18
C VAL A 146 11.09 -1.48 4.79
N VAL A 147 10.43 -0.46 4.24
CA VAL A 147 8.98 -0.34 4.37
C VAL A 147 8.38 -1.02 3.16
N HIS A 148 7.85 -2.23 3.36
CA HIS A 148 6.87 -2.77 2.45
C HIS A 148 5.62 -1.91 2.60
N LEU A 149 5.39 -1.00 1.65
CA LEU A 149 4.11 -0.32 1.54
C LEU A 149 3.05 -1.43 1.36
N PHE A 150 2.03 -1.41 2.22
CA PHE A 150 0.97 -2.40 2.34
C PHE A 150 0.65 -3.21 1.06
N PRO A 151 0.44 -4.54 1.18
CA PRO A 151 -0.23 -5.30 0.12
C PRO A 151 -1.67 -4.82 -0.21
N THR A 152 -2.26 -3.91 0.56
CA THR A 152 -3.73 -3.78 0.68
C THR A 152 -4.35 -2.43 0.28
N ILE A 153 -3.72 -1.64 -0.58
CA ILE A 153 -4.42 -0.52 -1.26
C ILE A 153 -4.54 -0.69 -2.78
N TYR A 154 -3.84 -1.68 -3.35
CA TYR A 154 -3.74 -1.91 -4.80
C TYR A 154 -3.98 -3.37 -5.20
N GLU A 155 -4.62 -4.20 -4.37
CA GLU A 155 -5.10 -5.50 -4.82
C GLU A 155 -6.22 -5.30 -5.86
N GLU A 156 -5.82 -5.14 -7.12
CA GLU A 156 -6.50 -5.82 -8.21
C GLU A 156 -6.47 -7.32 -7.90
N ASP A 157 -7.60 -7.99 -8.13
CA ASP A 157 -7.80 -9.45 -8.13
C ASP A 157 -6.48 -10.24 -8.30
N LYS A 158 -5.93 -10.72 -7.18
CA LYS A 158 -4.97 -11.83 -7.22
C LYS A 158 -5.67 -13.06 -6.64
N PRO A 159 -5.89 -14.12 -7.45
CA PRO A 159 -6.42 -15.36 -6.93
C PRO A 159 -5.43 -15.94 -5.92
N SER A 160 -5.96 -16.26 -4.74
CA SER A 160 -5.32 -16.90 -3.59
C SER A 160 -4.12 -17.79 -3.91
N LEU A 161 -2.92 -17.36 -3.51
CA LEU A 161 -1.76 -18.23 -3.33
C LEU A 161 -1.48 -18.41 -1.82
N LEU A 162 -2.44 -19.06 -1.16
CA LEU A 162 -2.21 -19.81 0.08
C LEU A 162 -2.53 -21.28 -0.22
N ARG A 163 -1.50 -22.04 -0.63
CA ARG A 163 -1.39 -23.52 -0.67
C ARG A 163 0.01 -23.83 -1.25
N GLY A 164 0.92 -24.58 -0.64
CA GLY A 164 0.91 -25.22 0.67
C GLY A 164 2.36 -25.40 1.14
N ALA A 165 2.55 -25.22 2.44
CA ALA A 165 3.69 -25.77 3.14
C ALA A 165 3.49 -27.30 3.20
N THR A 166 4.05 -28.04 2.25
CA THR A 166 4.22 -29.49 2.42
C THR A 166 5.52 -29.75 3.16
N THR A 167 5.32 -30.10 4.43
CA THR A 167 6.28 -30.72 5.33
C THR A 167 7.09 -31.83 4.66
N GLY A 168 8.40 -31.67 4.58
CA GLY A 168 9.34 -32.75 4.26
C GLY A 168 9.44 -33.72 5.44
N LYS A 169 8.75 -34.86 5.35
CA LYS A 169 9.04 -36.02 6.20
C LYS A 169 10.24 -36.77 5.61
N SER A 170 11.37 -36.65 6.30
CA SER A 170 12.57 -37.48 6.13
C SER A 170 12.20 -38.97 6.28
N SER A 171 12.39 -39.75 5.21
CA SER A 171 12.22 -41.19 5.22
C SER A 171 13.46 -41.87 5.80
N ARG A 172 13.20 -42.68 6.81
CA ARG A 172 14.16 -43.48 7.58
C ARG A 172 14.64 -44.65 6.71
N ARG A 173 15.96 -44.77 6.54
CA ARG A 173 16.63 -45.99 6.07
C ARG A 173 16.18 -47.20 6.89
N ARG A 174 15.76 -48.28 6.23
CA ARG A 174 15.82 -49.64 6.79
C ARG A 174 16.82 -50.44 5.95
N ARG A 175 17.92 -50.82 6.61
CA ARG A 175 18.78 -51.96 6.27
C ARG A 175 18.17 -53.20 6.95
N THR A 176 18.55 -54.35 6.38
CA THR A 176 18.22 -55.75 6.72
C THR A 176 16.81 -56.19 6.37
#